data_AF-A0A523CZ05-F1
#
_entry.id   AF-A0A523CZ05-F1
#
_cell.length_a   1.000
_cell.length_b   1.000
_cell.length_c   1.000
_cell.angle_alpha   90.00
_cell.angle_beta   90.00
_cell.angle_gamma   90.00
#
_symmetry.space_group_name_H-M   'P 1'
#
loop_
_entity.id
_entity.type
_entity.pdbx_description
1 polymer ?
#
loop_
_entity_poly.entity_id
_entity_poly.type
_entity_poly.pdbx_seq_one_letter_code
_entity_poly.pdbx_strand_id
1 'polypeptide(L)'
;MKKKEFGFLPLLLALIVIISAILLGYAYLQSSVGGREQRAQQLEHDQMAEEAMTEYKNLVEFLSSSSVLRSRFEGEYSGAMIAQLRLLYQMEKYEEAIELADICIQEDIEDVAAAYFWSGNAYFQKGVQEEMMEDAFAWFHRSQDLYRKSLEQDNEQRWNIRFNYELVRTALEQAEQDQDEKPVKILRPRDQIQQADTKIAG
;
A
#
# COMPACT_ATOMS: atom_id res chain seq x y z
N MET A 1 -64.17 -18.60 21.52
CA MET A 1 -62.69 -18.51 21.45
C MET A 1 -62.30 -17.03 21.37
N LYS A 2 -61.76 -16.44 22.45
CA LYS A 2 -61.21 -15.08 22.39
C LYS A 2 -59.86 -15.14 21.67
N LYS A 3 -59.73 -14.49 20.51
CA LYS A 3 -58.43 -14.26 19.86
C LYS A 3 -57.58 -13.46 20.86
N LYS A 4 -56.42 -14.01 21.23
CA LYS A 4 -55.40 -13.29 22.00
C LYS A 4 -54.88 -12.19 21.07
N GLU A 5 -55.36 -10.96 21.24
CA GLU A 5 -54.73 -9.81 20.59
C GLU A 5 -53.34 -9.66 21.22
N PHE A 6 -52.31 -10.11 20.50
CA PHE A 6 -50.94 -9.77 20.85
C PHE A 6 -50.83 -8.25 20.71
N GLY A 7 -50.80 -7.54 21.84
CA GLY A 7 -50.71 -6.09 21.85
C GLY A 7 -49.49 -5.63 21.06
N PHE A 8 -49.62 -4.52 20.35
CA PHE A 8 -48.53 -3.88 19.61
C PHE A 8 -47.30 -3.57 20.49
N LEU A 9 -47.51 -3.35 21.79
CA LEU A 9 -46.47 -2.95 22.75
C LEU A 9 -45.34 -3.98 22.98
N PRO A 10 -45.60 -5.26 23.32
CA PRO A 10 -44.53 -6.26 23.45
C PRO A 10 -43.74 -6.49 22.16
N LEU A 11 -44.39 -6.38 21.00
CA LEU A 11 -43.74 -6.46 19.68
C LEU A 11 -42.79 -5.27 19.44
N LEU A 12 -43.23 -4.06 19.80
CA LEU A 12 -42.41 -2.85 19.75
C LEU A 12 -41.22 -2.93 20.71
N LEU A 13 -41.43 -3.40 21.95
CA LEU A 13 -40.35 -3.57 22.92
C LEU A 13 -39.31 -4.60 22.46
N ALA A 14 -39.76 -5.74 21.92
CA ALA A 14 -38.87 -6.74 21.35
C ALA A 14 -38.04 -6.16 20.18
N LEU A 15 -38.67 -5.35 19.31
CA LEU A 15 -37.99 -4.68 18.21
C LEU A 15 -36.92 -3.69 18.72
N ILE A 16 -37.23 -2.89 19.73
CA ILE A 16 -36.27 -1.96 20.35
C ILE A 16 -35.06 -2.71 20.91
N VAL A 17 -35.28 -3.84 21.60
CA VAL A 17 -34.18 -4.66 22.15
C VAL A 17 -33.31 -5.24 21.03
N ILE A 18 -33.92 -5.76 19.96
CA ILE A 18 -33.17 -6.29 18.80
C ILE A 18 -32.33 -5.20 18.15
N ILE A 19 -32.91 -4.02 17.89
CA ILE A 19 -32.17 -2.89 17.28
C ILE A 19 -31.02 -2.45 18.19
N SER A 20 -31.26 -2.35 19.50
CA SER A 20 -30.23 -1.96 20.47
C SER A 20 -29.06 -2.96 20.48
N ALA A 21 -29.35 -4.26 20.44
CA ALA A 21 -28.32 -5.29 20.38
C ALA A 21 -27.50 -5.22 19.07
N ILE A 22 -28.14 -4.95 17.94
CA ILE A 22 -27.47 -4.75 16.65
C ILE A 22 -26.54 -3.54 16.71
N LEU A 23 -27.01 -2.42 17.27
CA LEU A 23 -26.22 -1.19 17.41
C LEU A 23 -25.00 -1.39 18.31
N LEU A 24 -25.17 -2.08 19.45
CA LEU A 24 -24.05 -2.40 20.34
C LEU A 24 -23.04 -3.35 19.67
N GLY A 25 -23.52 -4.37 18.96
CA GLY A 25 -22.67 -5.26 18.18
C GLY A 25 -21.88 -4.51 17.10
N TYR A 26 -22.52 -3.56 16.42
CA TYR A 26 -21.87 -2.73 15.41
C TYR A 26 -20.82 -1.78 16.02
N ALA A 27 -21.14 -1.13 17.14
CA ALA A 27 -20.19 -0.25 17.84
C ALA A 27 -18.96 -1.03 18.34
N TYR A 28 -19.17 -2.24 18.86
CA TYR A 28 -18.08 -3.13 19.25
C TYR A 28 -17.20 -3.52 18.05
N LEU A 29 -17.82 -3.87 16.92
CA LEU A 29 -17.11 -4.22 15.70
C LEU A 29 -16.24 -3.06 15.19
N GLN A 30 -16.81 -1.85 15.11
CA GLN A 30 -16.10 -0.65 14.67
C GLN A 30 -14.93 -0.31 15.61
N SER A 31 -15.13 -0.40 16.93
CA SER A 31 -14.05 -0.22 17.90
C SER A 31 -12.96 -1.28 17.79
N SER A 32 -13.31 -2.53 17.46
CA SER A 32 -12.34 -3.61 17.28
C SER A 32 -11.48 -3.39 16.04
N VAL A 33 -12.06 -2.93 14.93
CA VAL A 33 -11.31 -2.61 13.70
C VAL A 33 -10.37 -1.44 13.97
N GLY A 34 -10.90 -0.31 14.45
CA GLY A 34 -10.09 0.88 14.72
C GLY A 34 -9.00 0.64 15.78
N GLY A 35 -9.27 -0.18 16.80
CA GLY A 35 -8.26 -0.52 17.81
C GLY A 35 -7.09 -1.36 17.29
N ARG A 36 -7.32 -2.23 16.30
CA ARG A 36 -6.25 -3.00 15.63
C ARG A 36 -5.40 -2.10 14.75
N GLU A 37 -6.04 -1.24 13.97
CA GLU A 37 -5.34 -0.29 13.11
C GLU A 37 -4.46 0.67 13.92
N GLN A 38 -4.99 1.26 15.00
CA GLN A 38 -4.24 2.14 15.89
C GLN A 38 -3.03 1.44 16.52
N ARG A 39 -3.17 0.16 16.90
CA ARG A 39 -2.05 -0.61 17.44
C ARG A 39 -0.97 -0.83 16.39
N ALA A 40 -1.36 -1.20 15.16
CA ALA A 40 -0.41 -1.39 14.07
C ALA A 40 0.35 -0.08 13.75
N GLN A 41 -0.35 1.05 13.71
CA GLN A 41 0.26 2.37 13.52
C GLN A 41 1.21 2.76 14.67
N GLN A 42 0.87 2.42 15.92
CA GLN A 42 1.76 2.64 17.06
C GLN A 42 3.04 1.81 16.94
N LEU A 43 2.93 0.54 16.53
CA LEU A 43 4.10 -0.32 16.30
C LEU A 43 4.99 0.21 15.17
N GLU A 44 4.41 0.76 14.10
CA GLU A 44 5.18 1.47 13.06
C GLU A 44 5.93 2.67 13.63
N HIS A 45 5.26 3.48 14.45
CA HIS A 45 5.89 4.63 15.11
C HIS A 45 7.06 4.23 16.00
N ASP A 46 6.91 3.11 16.71
CA ASP A 46 7.92 2.54 17.59
C ASP A 46 9.01 1.75 16.82
N GLN A 47 9.00 1.79 15.48
CA GLN A 47 9.96 1.13 14.58
C GLN A 47 9.95 -0.41 14.67
N MET A 48 8.84 -0.98 15.12
CA MET A 48 8.61 -2.42 15.25
C MET A 48 7.92 -2.96 13.99
N ALA A 49 8.65 -2.96 12.87
CA ALA A 49 8.08 -3.20 11.54
C ALA A 49 7.46 -4.60 11.37
N GLU A 50 8.07 -5.64 11.93
CA GLU A 50 7.57 -7.02 11.82
C GLU A 50 6.30 -7.24 12.66
N GLU A 51 6.23 -6.63 13.85
CA GLU A 51 5.04 -6.65 14.70
C GLU A 51 3.90 -5.85 14.07
N ALA A 52 4.19 -4.67 13.52
CA ALA A 52 3.22 -3.87 12.78
C ALA A 52 2.66 -4.65 11.57
N MET A 53 3.55 -5.28 10.79
CA MET A 53 3.19 -6.14 9.66
C MET A 53 2.24 -7.26 10.09
N THR A 54 2.52 -7.90 11.23
CA THR A 54 1.66 -8.96 11.78
C THR A 54 0.27 -8.44 12.12
N GLU A 55 0.16 -7.27 12.76
CA GLU A 55 -1.14 -6.68 13.10
C GLU A 55 -1.94 -6.27 11.86
N TYR A 56 -1.31 -5.72 10.82
CA TYR A 56 -2.01 -5.43 9.56
C TYR A 56 -2.46 -6.70 8.84
N LYS A 57 -1.65 -7.75 8.81
CA LYS A 57 -2.06 -9.05 8.24
C LYS A 57 -3.27 -9.62 8.96
N ASN A 58 -3.27 -9.59 10.29
CA ASN A 58 -4.40 -10.04 11.11
C ASN A 58 -5.67 -9.20 10.87
N LEU A 59 -5.51 -7.89 10.62
CA LEU A 59 -6.63 -7.02 10.27
C LEU A 59 -7.19 -7.37 8.88
N VAL A 60 -6.33 -7.51 7.87
CA VAL A 60 -6.73 -7.90 6.51
C VAL A 60 -7.41 -9.27 6.51
N GLU A 61 -6.89 -10.26 7.23
CA GLU A 61 -7.50 -11.58 7.35
C GLU A 61 -8.90 -11.51 7.99
N PHE A 62 -9.02 -10.74 9.07
CA PHE A 62 -10.30 -10.52 9.75
C PHE A 62 -11.32 -9.84 8.82
N LEU A 63 -10.94 -8.79 8.11
CA LEU A 63 -11.83 -8.08 7.19
C LEU A 63 -12.18 -8.94 5.96
N SER A 64 -11.25 -9.77 5.50
CA SER A 64 -11.46 -10.71 4.40
C SER A 64 -12.30 -11.93 4.76
N SER A 65 -12.56 -12.17 6.05
CA SER A 65 -13.32 -13.34 6.51
C SER A 65 -14.78 -13.33 6.02
N SER A 66 -15.28 -12.18 5.57
CA SER A 66 -16.61 -12.03 4.94
C SER A 66 -16.62 -10.84 3.99
N SER A 67 -17.28 -11.00 2.84
CA SER A 67 -17.51 -9.89 1.89
C SER A 67 -18.24 -8.71 2.53
N VAL A 68 -19.10 -8.95 3.52
CA VAL A 68 -19.81 -7.88 4.25
C VAL A 68 -18.85 -7.05 5.10
N LEU A 69 -17.87 -7.69 5.76
CA LEU A 69 -16.87 -6.98 6.55
C LEU A 69 -15.94 -6.18 5.64
N ARG A 70 -15.41 -6.84 4.60
CA ARG A 70 -14.55 -6.19 3.61
C ARG A 70 -15.21 -4.97 2.98
N SER A 71 -16.46 -5.09 2.51
CA SER A 71 -17.18 -3.96 1.89
C SER A 71 -17.57 -2.88 2.90
N ARG A 72 -17.82 -3.23 4.17
CA ARG A 72 -18.16 -2.24 5.20
C ARG A 72 -16.95 -1.41 5.64
N PHE A 73 -15.78 -2.04 5.68
CA PHE A 73 -14.52 -1.47 6.14
C PHE A 73 -13.51 -1.44 4.99
N GLU A 74 -13.96 -0.98 3.83
CA GLU A 74 -13.16 -0.99 2.60
C GLU A 74 -11.93 -0.10 2.73
N GLY A 75 -12.08 1.08 3.36
CA GLY A 75 -10.97 1.99 3.63
C GLY A 75 -9.95 1.41 4.60
N GLU A 76 -10.38 0.77 5.69
CA GLU A 76 -9.46 0.14 6.64
C GLU A 76 -8.79 -1.11 6.03
N TYR A 77 -9.50 -1.83 5.18
CA TYR A 77 -8.95 -2.95 4.40
C TYR A 77 -7.86 -2.48 3.43
N SER A 78 -8.19 -1.48 2.60
CA SER A 78 -7.26 -0.88 1.64
C SER A 78 -6.06 -0.27 2.36
N GLY A 79 -6.30 0.53 3.41
CA GLY A 79 -5.25 1.15 4.22
C GLY A 79 -4.30 0.13 4.85
N ALA A 80 -4.81 -0.98 5.38
CA ALA A 80 -3.98 -2.05 5.93
C ALA A 80 -3.14 -2.77 4.87
N MET A 81 -3.68 -2.99 3.66
CA MET A 81 -2.91 -3.55 2.54
C MET A 81 -1.79 -2.61 2.08
N ILE A 82 -2.09 -1.30 1.96
CA ILE A 82 -1.09 -0.28 1.60
C ILE A 82 -0.02 -0.12 2.70
N ALA A 83 -0.39 -0.23 3.98
CA ALA A 83 0.57 -0.21 5.08
C ALA A 83 1.53 -1.41 5.02
N GLN A 84 1.03 -2.60 4.68
CA GLN A 84 1.89 -3.77 4.43
C GLN A 84 2.88 -3.53 3.29
N LEU A 85 2.44 -2.94 2.17
CA LEU A 85 3.35 -2.59 1.06
C LEU A 85 4.48 -1.65 1.50
N ARG A 86 4.14 -0.59 2.25
CA ARG A 86 5.11 0.34 2.83
C ARG A 86 6.11 -0.38 3.74
N LEU A 87 5.63 -1.28 4.60
CA LEU A 87 6.48 -2.02 5.52
C LEU A 87 7.41 -3.01 4.79
N LEU A 88 6.89 -3.74 3.80
CA LEU A 88 7.72 -4.62 2.95
C LEU A 88 8.84 -3.82 2.28
N TYR A 89 8.50 -2.65 1.73
CA TYR A 89 9.48 -1.75 1.15
C TYR A 89 10.55 -1.30 2.17
N GLN A 90 10.15 -0.87 3.37
CA GLN A 90 11.06 -0.45 4.42
C GLN A 90 11.99 -1.59 4.89
N MET A 91 11.49 -2.82 4.90
CA MET A 91 12.28 -4.02 5.22
C MET A 91 13.11 -4.54 4.03
N GLU A 92 13.15 -3.81 2.91
CA GLU A 92 13.81 -4.18 1.66
C GLU A 92 13.31 -5.49 1.04
N LYS A 93 12.09 -5.91 1.39
CA LYS A 93 11.42 -7.11 0.85
C LYS A 93 10.67 -6.77 -0.44
N TYR A 94 11.41 -6.33 -1.45
CA TYR A 94 10.83 -5.74 -2.67
C TYR A 94 10.01 -6.72 -3.51
N GLU A 95 10.40 -7.99 -3.58
CA GLU A 95 9.65 -8.99 -4.36
C GLU A 95 8.26 -9.22 -3.75
N GLU A 96 8.21 -9.37 -2.44
CA GLU A 96 6.95 -9.54 -1.69
C GLU A 96 6.07 -8.29 -1.78
N ALA A 97 6.68 -7.10 -1.82
CA ALA A 97 5.96 -5.85 -2.06
C ALA A 97 5.34 -5.82 -3.47
N ILE A 98 6.04 -6.31 -4.49
CA ILE A 98 5.52 -6.38 -5.85
C ILE A 98 4.35 -7.37 -5.92
N GLU A 99 4.52 -8.58 -5.35
CA GLU A 99 3.46 -9.60 -5.32
C GLU A 99 2.19 -9.08 -4.61
N LEU A 100 2.35 -8.45 -3.45
CA LEU A 100 1.23 -7.87 -2.72
C LEU A 100 0.58 -6.71 -3.49
N ALA A 101 1.36 -5.90 -4.21
CA ALA A 101 0.83 -4.80 -5.01
C ALA A 101 -0.01 -5.33 -6.18
N ASP A 102 0.44 -6.41 -6.83
CA ASP A 102 -0.33 -7.08 -7.89
C ASP A 102 -1.67 -7.60 -7.36
N ILE A 103 -1.69 -8.16 -6.14
CA ILE A 103 -2.95 -8.54 -5.47
C ILE A 103 -3.84 -7.31 -5.25
N CYS A 104 -3.30 -6.22 -4.70
CA CYS A 104 -4.07 -4.99 -4.47
C CYS A 104 -4.69 -4.44 -5.77
N ILE A 105 -3.93 -4.48 -6.87
CA ILE A 105 -4.37 -4.01 -8.19
C ILE A 105 -5.44 -4.94 -8.76
N GLN A 106 -5.23 -6.26 -8.69
CA GLN A 106 -6.20 -7.25 -9.18
C GLN A 106 -7.53 -7.17 -8.41
N GLU A 107 -7.46 -6.88 -7.12
CA GLU A 107 -8.60 -6.77 -6.24
C GLU A 107 -9.31 -5.41 -6.27
N ASP A 108 -8.77 -4.44 -7.02
CA ASP A 108 -9.30 -3.09 -7.18
C ASP A 108 -9.62 -2.41 -5.84
N ILE A 109 -8.63 -2.40 -4.93
CA ILE A 109 -8.78 -1.76 -3.62
C ILE A 109 -8.96 -0.24 -3.76
N GLU A 110 -9.59 0.39 -2.77
CA GLU A 110 -9.91 1.83 -2.78
C GLU A 110 -8.73 2.74 -3.17
N ASP A 111 -7.54 2.54 -2.58
CA ASP A 111 -6.30 3.27 -2.96
C ASP A 111 -5.38 2.46 -3.89
N VAL A 112 -5.90 2.04 -5.05
CA VAL A 112 -5.13 1.33 -6.09
C VAL A 112 -3.93 2.15 -6.61
N ALA A 113 -4.04 3.48 -6.58
CA ALA A 113 -2.95 4.39 -6.93
C ALA A 113 -1.73 4.20 -6.01
N ALA A 114 -1.92 4.01 -4.70
CA ALA A 114 -0.83 3.69 -3.79
C ALA A 114 -0.22 2.31 -4.06
N ALA A 115 -1.00 1.31 -4.48
CA ALA A 115 -0.48 0.00 -4.85
C ALA A 115 0.49 0.09 -6.04
N TYR A 116 0.09 0.81 -7.10
CA TYR A 116 1.00 1.11 -8.23
C TYR A 116 2.24 1.88 -7.78
N PHE A 117 2.09 2.86 -6.89
CA PHE A 117 3.21 3.65 -6.36
C PHE A 117 4.24 2.78 -5.64
N TRP A 118 3.80 1.92 -4.72
CA TRP A 118 4.70 1.05 -3.96
C TRP A 118 5.36 -0.03 -4.83
N SER A 119 4.65 -0.57 -5.82
CA SER A 119 5.25 -1.44 -6.83
C SER A 119 6.33 -0.70 -7.63
N GLY A 120 6.04 0.54 -8.05
CA GLY A 120 7.01 1.41 -8.72
C GLY A 120 8.27 1.66 -7.89
N ASN A 121 8.10 1.93 -6.59
CA ASN A 121 9.21 2.09 -5.65
C ASN A 121 10.05 0.81 -5.53
N ALA A 122 9.41 -0.37 -5.45
CA ALA A 122 10.10 -1.65 -5.36
C ALA A 122 10.93 -1.93 -6.61
N TYR A 123 10.38 -1.75 -7.81
CA TYR A 123 11.12 -1.88 -9.07
C TYR A 123 12.24 -0.83 -9.20
N PHE A 124 12.01 0.40 -8.73
CA PHE A 124 13.07 1.41 -8.68
C PHE A 124 14.26 0.91 -7.86
N GLN A 125 14.01 0.36 -6.66
CA GLN A 125 15.09 -0.17 -5.82
C GLN A 125 15.79 -1.37 -6.45
N LYS A 126 15.08 -2.25 -7.18
CA LYS A 126 15.74 -3.31 -7.98
C LYS A 126 16.72 -2.69 -9.00
N GLY A 127 16.33 -1.64 -9.71
CA GLY A 127 17.21 -0.92 -10.63
C GLY A 127 18.40 -0.24 -9.95
N VAL A 128 18.22 0.29 -8.73
CA VAL A 128 19.32 0.87 -7.93
C VAL A 128 20.34 -0.17 -7.50
N GLN A 129 19.88 -1.38 -7.18
CA GLN A 129 20.72 -2.47 -6.68
C GLN A 129 21.33 -3.34 -7.79
N GLU A 130 20.82 -3.23 -9.01
CA GLU A 130 21.25 -4.00 -10.17
C GLU A 130 22.68 -3.63 -10.60
N GLU A 131 23.50 -4.65 -10.81
CA GLU A 131 24.91 -4.48 -11.18
C GLU A 131 25.03 -4.09 -12.65
N MET A 132 24.23 -4.75 -13.49
CA MET A 132 24.26 -4.56 -14.94
C MET A 132 23.41 -3.36 -15.33
N MET A 133 24.02 -2.38 -16.01
CA MET A 133 23.31 -1.17 -16.40
C MET A 133 22.08 -1.47 -17.29
N GLU A 134 22.21 -2.38 -18.25
CA GLU A 134 21.12 -2.76 -19.15
C GLU A 134 19.90 -3.31 -18.38
N ASP A 135 20.12 -4.17 -17.39
CA ASP A 135 19.06 -4.70 -16.53
C ASP A 135 18.48 -3.61 -15.63
N ALA A 136 19.32 -2.68 -15.14
CA ALA A 136 18.87 -1.53 -14.36
C ALA A 136 17.92 -0.63 -15.16
N PHE A 137 18.22 -0.39 -16.44
CA PHE A 137 17.33 0.33 -17.35
C PHE A 137 15.95 -0.34 -17.45
N ALA A 138 15.92 -1.66 -17.61
CA ALA A 138 14.65 -2.40 -17.66
C ALA A 138 13.82 -2.21 -16.38
N TRP A 139 14.47 -2.26 -15.21
CA TRP A 139 13.80 -1.99 -13.94
C TRP A 139 13.31 -0.54 -13.80
N PHE A 140 14.09 0.45 -14.25
CA PHE A 140 13.67 1.85 -14.22
C PHE A 140 12.51 2.14 -15.18
N HIS A 141 12.50 1.58 -16.39
CA HIS A 141 11.33 1.69 -17.28
C HIS A 141 10.09 1.06 -16.65
N ARG A 142 10.24 -0.11 -15.99
CA ARG A 142 9.12 -0.74 -15.29
C ARG A 142 8.59 0.13 -14.15
N SER A 143 9.49 0.74 -13.38
CA SER A 143 9.16 1.68 -12.32
C SER A 143 8.44 2.92 -12.85
N GLN A 144 8.94 3.53 -13.93
CA GLN A 144 8.33 4.66 -14.62
C GLN A 144 6.89 4.37 -15.06
N ASP A 145 6.66 3.21 -15.68
CA ASP A 145 5.34 2.77 -16.13
C ASP A 145 4.36 2.63 -14.96
N LEU A 146 4.82 2.12 -13.82
CA LEU A 146 4.01 1.96 -12.62
C LEU A 146 3.71 3.30 -11.96
N TYR A 147 4.67 4.23 -11.90
CA TYR A 147 4.40 5.59 -11.44
C TYR A 147 3.42 6.32 -12.35
N ARG A 148 3.51 6.13 -13.68
CA ARG A 148 2.51 6.69 -14.61
C ARG A 148 1.11 6.16 -14.30
N LYS A 149 0.96 4.83 -14.14
CA LYS A 149 -0.33 4.23 -13.76
C LYS A 149 -0.82 4.73 -12.40
N SER A 150 0.08 4.87 -11.44
CA SER A 150 -0.24 5.47 -10.15
C SER A 150 -0.81 6.88 -10.31
N LEU A 151 -0.19 7.74 -11.14
CA LEU A 151 -0.70 9.08 -11.45
C LEU A 151 -2.06 9.07 -12.15
N GLU A 152 -2.28 8.13 -13.07
CA GLU A 152 -3.56 8.00 -13.79
C GLU A 152 -4.71 7.65 -12.84
N GLN A 153 -4.43 6.92 -11.76
CA GLN A 153 -5.41 6.54 -10.73
C GLN A 153 -5.49 7.55 -9.57
N ASP A 154 -4.54 8.49 -9.47
CA ASP A 154 -4.40 9.37 -8.32
C ASP A 154 -5.32 10.60 -8.38
N ASN A 155 -6.46 10.50 -7.71
CA ASN A 155 -7.43 11.59 -7.59
C ASN A 155 -7.01 12.68 -6.59
N GLU A 156 -6.05 12.38 -5.71
CA GLU A 156 -5.60 13.27 -4.62
C GLU A 156 -4.45 14.20 -5.02
N GLN A 157 -3.83 13.97 -6.19
CA GLN A 157 -2.69 14.74 -6.69
C GLN A 157 -1.49 14.72 -5.72
N ARG A 158 -1.19 13.55 -5.17
CA ARG A 158 -0.12 13.31 -4.21
C ARG A 158 1.24 13.63 -4.84
N TRP A 159 1.95 14.57 -4.20
CA TRP A 159 3.21 15.11 -4.71
C TRP A 159 4.30 14.03 -4.88
N ASN A 160 4.37 13.06 -3.96
CA ASN A 160 5.35 11.97 -4.02
C ASN A 160 5.20 11.13 -5.28
N ILE A 161 3.98 10.87 -5.75
CA ILE A 161 3.76 10.09 -6.97
C ILE A 161 4.28 10.89 -8.19
N ARG A 162 3.91 12.17 -8.28
CA ARG A 162 4.38 13.06 -9.36
C ARG A 162 5.88 13.22 -9.38
N PHE A 163 6.47 13.47 -8.21
CA PHE A 163 7.91 13.62 -8.08
C PHE A 163 8.67 12.37 -8.55
N ASN A 164 8.27 11.19 -8.09
CA ASN A 164 8.95 9.94 -8.46
C ASN A 164 8.77 9.62 -9.95
N TYR A 165 7.58 9.84 -10.51
CA TYR A 165 7.36 9.73 -11.95
C TYR A 165 8.31 10.63 -12.75
N GLU A 166 8.33 11.93 -12.43
CA GLU A 166 9.13 12.92 -13.16
C GLU A 166 10.63 12.69 -13.00
N LEU A 167 11.08 12.27 -11.83
CA LEU A 167 12.47 11.92 -11.56
C LEU A 167 12.95 10.80 -12.50
N VAL A 168 12.22 9.68 -12.53
CA VAL A 168 12.61 8.51 -13.34
C VAL A 168 12.42 8.82 -14.82
N ARG A 169 11.31 9.45 -15.21
CA ARG A 169 11.03 9.83 -16.59
C ARG A 169 12.12 10.72 -17.17
N THR A 170 12.49 11.78 -16.46
CA THR A 170 13.49 12.75 -16.95
C THR A 170 14.86 12.10 -17.09
N ALA A 171 15.25 11.25 -16.13
CA ALA A 171 16.53 10.54 -16.20
C ALA A 171 16.60 9.58 -17.41
N LEU A 172 15.53 8.83 -17.67
CA LEU A 172 15.46 7.91 -18.82
C LEU A 172 15.46 8.67 -20.15
N GLU A 173 14.62 9.71 -20.27
CA GLU A 173 14.54 10.53 -21.49
C GLU A 173 15.88 11.19 -21.84
N GLN A 174 16.58 11.74 -20.84
CA GLN A 174 17.91 12.33 -21.06
C GLN A 174 18.93 11.27 -21.48
N ALA A 175 18.91 10.09 -20.87
CA ALA A 175 19.85 9.04 -21.21
C ALA A 175 19.65 8.53 -22.65
N GLU A 176 18.39 8.38 -23.08
CA GLU A 176 18.05 8.02 -24.46
C GLU A 176 18.46 9.10 -25.46
N GLN A 177 18.19 10.37 -25.15
CA GLN A 177 18.48 11.51 -26.03
C GLN A 177 19.98 11.70 -26.23
N ASP A 178 20.76 11.62 -25.14
CA ASP A 178 22.20 11.89 -25.16
C ASP A 178 23.02 10.64 -25.56
N GLN A 179 22.38 9.47 -25.66
CA GLN A 179 23.05 8.16 -25.76
C GLN A 179 24.12 8.00 -24.67
N ASP A 180 23.82 8.53 -23.47
CA ASP A 180 24.72 8.58 -22.33
C ASP A 180 23.98 8.06 -21.09
N GLU A 181 24.53 7.06 -20.42
CA GLU A 181 23.95 6.45 -19.23
C GLU A 181 24.07 7.33 -17.97
N LYS A 182 24.84 8.43 -18.03
CA LYS A 182 25.09 9.30 -16.86
C LYS A 182 23.82 9.74 -16.13
N PRO A 183 22.73 10.18 -16.79
CA PRO A 183 21.51 10.57 -16.09
C PRO A 183 20.91 9.42 -15.27
N VAL A 184 21.00 8.18 -15.74
CA VAL A 184 20.55 6.99 -15.02
C VAL A 184 21.53 6.60 -13.89
N LYS A 185 22.84 6.80 -14.07
CA LYS A 185 23.82 6.67 -12.97
C LYS A 185 23.55 7.62 -11.81
N ILE A 186 22.83 8.73 -12.02
CA ILE A 186 22.40 9.62 -10.94
C ILE A 186 21.40 8.94 -10.01
N LEU A 187 20.56 8.04 -10.55
CA LEU A 187 19.62 7.24 -9.78
C LEU A 187 20.30 6.14 -8.96
N ARG A 188 21.59 5.85 -9.21
CA ARG A 188 22.36 4.77 -8.57
C ARG A 188 23.53 5.33 -7.75
N PRO A 189 23.34 5.72 -6.48
CA PRO A 189 24.38 6.37 -5.67
C PRO A 189 25.68 5.55 -5.51
N ARG A 190 25.59 4.21 -5.52
CA ARG A 190 26.76 3.31 -5.39
C ARG A 190 27.78 3.52 -6.50
N ASP A 191 27.32 3.73 -7.73
CA ASP A 191 28.19 3.97 -8.89
C ASP A 191 28.98 5.26 -8.75
N GLN A 192 28.38 6.28 -8.13
CA GLN A 192 29.02 7.58 -7.92
C GLN A 192 30.19 7.47 -6.94
N ILE A 193 30.00 6.67 -5.88
CA ILE A 193 31.02 6.43 -4.86
C ILE A 193 32.19 5.64 -5.47
N GLN A 194 31.90 4.55 -6.21
CA GLN A 194 32.96 3.74 -6.83
C GLN A 194 33.77 4.52 -7.87
N GLN A 195 33.12 5.40 -8.65
CA GLN A 195 33.81 6.31 -9.57
C GLN A 195 34.65 7.37 -8.86
N ALA A 196 34.23 7.84 -7.69
CA ALA A 196 35.02 8.78 -6.89
C ALA A 196 36.27 8.08 -6.31
N ASP A 197 36.10 6.87 -5.76
CA ASP A 197 37.20 6.12 -5.15
C ASP A 197 38.28 5.71 -6.17
N THR A 198 37.87 5.28 -7.37
CA THR A 198 38.80 4.95 -8.46
C THR A 198 39.58 6.17 -8.98
N LYS A 199 39.01 7.38 -8.92
CA LYS A 199 39.71 8.63 -9.29
C LYS A 199 40.70 9.12 -8.23
N ILE A 200 40.54 8.71 -6.97
CA ILE A 200 41.46 9.07 -5.88
C ILE A 200 42.66 8.10 -5.82
N ALA A 201 42.46 6.86 -6.29
CA ALA A 201 43.48 5.80 -6.25
C ALA A 201 44.40 5.74 -7.50
N GLY A 202 44.12 6.50 -8.55
CA GLY A 202 44.93 6.59 -9.79
C GLY A 202 45.69 7.90 -9.90
#